data_AF-A0A5E7UL53-F1
#
_entry.id   AF-A0A5E7UL53-F1
#
_cell.length_a   1.000
_cell.length_b   1.000
_cell.length_c   1.000
_cell.angle_alpha   90.00
_cell.angle_beta   90.00
_cell.angle_gamma   90.00
#
_symmetry.space_group_name_H-M   'P 1'
#
loop_
_entity.id
_entity.type
_entity.pdbx_description
1 polymer ?
#
loop_
_entity_poly.entity_id
_entity_poly.type
_entity_poly.pdbx_seq_one_letter_code
_entity_poly.pdbx_strand_id
1 'polypeptide(L)' 'MPHFNPLVRAYLRVSTPEQDVERSRQLLKAFAEKHGQFIAGFYLENESGTKLHRPELFRLLDDSLPGDFLLC' A
#
# COMPACT_ATOMS: atom_id res chain seq x y z
N MET A 1 -28.16 -0.60 7.48
CA MET A 1 -27.00 -0.04 6.74
C MET A 1 -25.89 -1.08 6.87
N PRO A 2 -25.34 -1.63 5.78
CA PRO A 2 -24.17 -2.51 5.92
C PRO A 2 -23.05 -1.69 6.56
N HIS A 3 -22.51 -2.19 7.68
CA HIS A 3 -21.30 -1.63 8.27
C HIS A 3 -20.14 -2.02 7.36
N PHE A 4 -19.67 -1.08 6.55
CA PHE A 4 -18.46 -1.27 5.78
C PHE A 4 -17.28 -1.29 6.75
N ASN A 5 -16.55 -2.40 6.80
CA ASN A 5 -15.36 -2.48 7.65
C ASN A 5 -14.19 -1.94 6.84
N PRO A 6 -13.61 -0.78 7.21
CA PRO A 6 -12.56 -0.16 6.42
C PRO A 6 -11.32 -1.05 6.35
N LEU A 7 -10.75 -1.17 5.15
CA LEU A 7 -9.54 -1.96 4.92
C LEU A 7 -8.30 -1.08 4.92
N VAL A 8 -7.15 -1.67 5.25
CA VAL A 8 -5.85 -0.99 5.14
C VAL A 8 -5.16 -1.41 3.84
N ARG A 9 -4.62 -0.45 3.10
CA ARG A 9 -3.88 -0.68 1.85
C ARG A 9 -2.50 -0.06 1.96
N ALA A 10 -1.49 -0.72 1.41
CA ALA A 10 -0.11 -0.25 1.46
C ALA A 10 0.41 0.07 0.06
N TYR A 11 0.90 1.30 -0.14
CA TYR A 11 1.51 1.74 -1.39
C TYR A 11 2.99 2.03 -1.19
N LEU A 12 3.84 1.37 -1.97
CA LEU A 12 5.29 1.51 -1.90
C LEU A 12 5.79 1.98 -3.26
N ARG A 13 6.50 3.11 -3.30
CA ARG A 13 7.20 3.58 -4.50
C ARG A 13 8.70 3.56 -4.23
N VAL A 14 9.40 2.68 -4.93
CA VAL A 14 10.80 2.35 -4.66
C VAL A 14 11.63 2.51 -5.93
N SER A 15 12.79 3.13 -5.79
CA SER A 15 13.85 3.18 -6.80
C SER A 15 15.05 2.30 -6.41
N THR A 16 14.94 1.66 -5.25
CA THR A 16 15.99 0.95 -4.51
C THR A 16 15.84 -0.57 -4.66
N PRO A 17 16.90 -1.35 -4.38
CA PRO A 17 16.91 -2.80 -4.53
C PRO A 17 15.80 -3.50 -3.73
N GLU A 18 15.40 -4.69 -4.20
CA GLU A 18 14.31 -5.52 -3.67
C GLU A 18 14.38 -5.73 -2.14
N GLN A 19 15.59 -5.79 -1.57
CA GLN A 19 15.79 -5.92 -0.13
C GLN A 19 15.21 -4.73 0.67
N ASP A 20 15.37 -3.50 0.18
CA ASP A 20 14.82 -2.32 0.86
C ASP A 20 13.28 -2.28 0.75
N VAL A 21 12.74 -2.84 -0.33
CA VAL A 21 11.29 -2.97 -0.54
C VAL A 21 10.68 -3.90 0.51
N GLU A 22 11.26 -5.09 0.69
CA GLU A 22 10.77 -6.06 1.66
C GLU A 22 10.88 -5.48 3.08
N ARG A 23 11.96 -4.76 3.40
CA ARG A 23 12.08 -4.09 4.71
C ARG A 23 10.95 -3.09 4.94
N SER A 24 10.67 -2.21 3.98
CA SER A 24 9.55 -1.25 4.08
C SER A 24 8.22 -1.96 4.21
N ARG A 25 8.03 -3.07 3.47
CA ARG A 25 6.84 -3.91 3.57
C ARG A 25 6.63 -4.45 4.99
N GLN A 26 7.68 -4.96 5.63
CA GLN A 26 7.61 -5.49 6.99
C GLN A 26 7.29 -4.39 8.02
N LEU A 27 7.84 -3.18 7.84
CA LEU A 27 7.52 -2.05 8.72
C LEU A 27 6.05 -1.65 8.64
N LEU A 28 5.48 -1.60 7.43
CA LEU A 28 4.06 -1.30 7.25
C LEU A 28 3.16 -2.40 7.86
N LYS A 29 3.53 -3.68 7.70
CA LYS A 29 2.83 -4.79 8.36
C LYS A 29 2.84 -4.64 9.87
N ALA A 30 4.02 -4.47 10.47
CA ALA A 30 4.17 -4.34 11.91
C ALA A 30 3.39 -3.13 12.45
N PHE A 31 3.33 -2.03 11.70
CA PHE A 31 2.51 -0.87 12.05
C PHE A 31 1.02 -1.23 12.05
N ALA A 32 0.51 -1.82 10.97
CA ALA A 32 -0.90 -2.24 10.90
C ALA A 32 -1.27 -3.22 12.03
N GLU A 33 -0.41 -4.22 12.27
CA GLU A 33 -0.60 -5.22 13.32
C GLU A 33 -0.63 -4.60 14.72
N LYS A 34 0.26 -3.64 14.99
CA LYS A 34 0.27 -2.89 16.25
C LYS A 34 -1.05 -2.13 16.49
N HIS A 35 -1.76 -1.77 15.43
CA HIS A 35 -3.06 -1.11 15.48
C HIS A 35 -4.26 -2.08 15.36
N GLY A 36 -4.02 -3.39 15.41
CA GLY A 36 -5.07 -4.41 15.30
C GLY A 36 -5.68 -4.50 13.90
N GLN A 37 -4.95 -4.05 12.87
CA GLN A 37 -5.38 -4.05 11.48
C GLN A 37 -4.51 -4.98 10.63
N PHE A 38 -5.04 -5.36 9.47
CA PHE A 38 -4.32 -6.14 8.45
C PHE A 38 -4.31 -5.37 7.13
N ILE A 39 -3.20 -5.47 6.39
CA ILE A 39 -3.06 -4.86 5.07
C ILE A 39 -3.67 -5.77 4.01
N ALA A 40 -4.80 -5.34 3.44
CA ALA A 40 -5.54 -6.03 2.38
C ALA A 40 -4.79 -6.13 1.05
N GLY A 41 -3.88 -5.19 0.75
CA GLY A 41 -3.13 -5.19 -0.49
C GLY A 41 -1.85 -4.36 -0.42
N PHE A 42 -0.81 -4.83 -1.11
CA PHE A 42 0.43 -4.09 -1.34
C PHE A 42 0.52 -3.72 -2.82
N TYR A 43 0.77 -2.45 -3.09
CA TYR A 43 0.85 -1.86 -4.42
C TYR A 43 2.26 -1.29 -4.58
N LEU A 44 3.07 -1.91 -5.44
CA LEU A 44 4.50 -1.66 -5.50
C LEU A 44 4.90 -1.05 -6.83
N GLU A 45 5.31 0.21 -6.82
CA GLU A 45 5.91 0.86 -7.98
C GLU A 45 7.43 0.81 -7.93
N ASN A 46 8.00 0.12 -8.91
CA ASN A 46 9.42 0.19 -9.19
C ASN A 46 9.66 1.32 -10.20
N GLU A 47 10.17 2.46 -9.73
CA GLU A 47 10.40 3.62 -10.58
C GLU A 47 11.85 4.09 -10.53
N SER A 48 12.58 3.83 -11.61
CA SER A 48 13.87 4.44 -11.91
C SER A 48 13.65 5.71 -12.77
N GLY A 49 13.27 6.82 -12.14
CA GLY A 49 13.20 8.14 -12.79
C GLY A 49 11.92 8.94 -12.55
N THR A 50 11.57 9.82 -13.49
CA THR A 50 10.38 10.69 -13.49
C THR A 50 9.28 10.15 -14.42
N LYS A 51 8.98 8.85 -14.36
CA LYS A 51 7.95 8.28 -15.21
C LYS A 51 6.58 8.65 -14.64
N LEU A 52 5.78 9.33 -15.45
CA LEU A 52 4.44 9.78 -15.05
C LEU A 52 3.43 8.62 -14.90
N HIS A 53 3.76 7.44 -15.45
CA HIS A 53 2.85 6.30 -15.49
C HIS A 53 2.90 5.50 -14.18
N ARG A 54 1.79 5.54 -13.43
CA ARG A 54 1.66 4.93 -12.10
C ARG A 54 0.58 3.83 -12.05
N PRO A 55 0.80 2.67 -12.69
CA PRO A 55 -0.22 1.64 -12.81
C PRO A 55 -0.66 1.07 -11.46
N GLU A 56 0.24 0.94 -10.49
CA GLU A 56 -0.12 0.38 -9.17
C GLU A 56 -0.84 1.39 -8.31
N LEU A 57 -0.56 2.68 -8.48
CA LEU A 57 -1.37 3.74 -7.88
C LEU A 57 -2.80 3.71 -8.42
N PHE A 58 -2.98 3.54 -9.73
CA PHE A 58 -4.33 3.43 -10.30
C PHE A 58 -5.04 2.15 -9.83
N ARG A 59 -4.34 1.03 -9.73
CA ARG A 59 -4.90 -0.22 -9.17
C ARG A 59 -5.31 -0.05 -7.71
N LEU A 60 -4.49 0.63 -6.89
CA LEU A 60 -4.84 0.99 -5.52
C LEU A 60 -6.15 1.77 -5.47
N LEU A 61 -6.29 2.81 -6.31
CA LEU A 61 -7.46 3.67 -6.33
C LEU A 61 -8.72 2.91 -6.78
N ASP A 62 -8.60 2.02 -7.77
CA ASP A 62 -9.71 1.21 -8.27
C ASP A 62 -10.20 0.21 -7.21
N ASP A 63 -9.27 -0.46 -6.53
CA ASP A 63 -9.65 -1.41 -5.49
C ASP A 63 -10.20 -0.70 -4.24
N SER A 64 -9.83 0.57 -3.99
CA SER A 64 -10.15 1.34 -2.77
C SER A 64 -11.61 1.73 -2.63
N LEU A 65 -12.12 1.63 -1.40
CA LEU A 65 -13.49 2.01 -1.07
C LEU A 65 -13.53 3.15 -0.07
N PRO A 66 -14.63 3.93 -0.03
CA PRO A 66 -14.79 5.00 0.95
C PRO A 66 -14.61 4.48 2.37
N GLY A 67 -13.67 5.09 3.10
CA GLY A 67 -13.34 4.73 4.47
C GLY A 67 -12.07 3.88 4.61
N ASP A 68 -11.52 3.32 3.52
CA ASP A 68 -10.25 2.61 3.55
C ASP A 68 -9.08 3.53 3.98
N PHE A 69 -8.10 2.94 4.64
CA PHE A 69 -6.88 3.62 5.08
C PHE A 69 -5.72 3.29 4.15
N LEU A 70 -4.95 4.31 3.78
CA LEU A 70 -3.72 4.17 3.00
C LEU A 70 -2.50 4.31 3.93
N LEU A 71 -1.58 3.36 3.83
CA LEU A 71 -0.24 3.41 4.42
C LEU A 71 0.80 3.51 3.30
N CYS A 72 1.82 4.34 3.49
CA CYS A 72 2.91 4.58 2.55
C CYS A 72 4.25 4.56 3.26
#